data_AF-A0A1E3V861-F1
#
_entry.id   AF-A0A1E3V861-F1
#
_cell.length_a   1.000
_cell.length_b   1.000
_cell.length_c   1.000
_cell.angle_alpha   90.00
_cell.angle_beta   90.00
_cell.angle_gamma   90.00
#
_symmetry.space_group_name_H-M   'P 1'
#
loop_
_entity.id
_entity.type
_entity.pdbx_description
1 polymer ?
#
loop_
_entity_poly.entity_id
_entity_poly.type
_entity_poly.pdbx_seq_one_letter_code
_entity_poly.pdbx_strand_id
1 'polypeptide(L)'
;MAAISGLDRARHELGHHFVGYHLKFEMGDVSIEPPLGNLVFIGGTSELDTSRPITSMLELEKWCEDRVKVLYAGVIAQALKGGVVDNQAAICLTTEVSGHMDHKMVSQLMNLLRNVRYSDRPRADAEISMQADELELWSETSDLVAS
;
A
#
# COMPACT_ATOMS: atom_id res chain seq x y z
N MET A 1 19.26 4.09 12.74
CA MET A 1 18.30 4.31 11.64
C MET A 1 19.06 4.98 10.50
N ALA A 2 19.16 4.33 9.34
CA ALA A 2 19.67 5.00 8.15
C ALA A 2 18.68 6.11 7.76
N ALA A 3 19.19 7.27 7.33
CA ALA A 3 18.35 8.33 6.80
C ALA A 3 17.64 7.81 5.55
N ILE A 4 16.30 7.96 5.47
CA ILE A 4 15.56 7.73 4.23
C ILE A 4 16.08 8.71 3.19
N SER A 5 16.58 8.21 2.06
CA SER A 5 17.07 9.10 1.01
C SER A 5 15.92 9.73 0.24
N GLY A 6 16.16 10.87 -0.42
CA GLY A 6 15.14 11.50 -1.26
C GLY A 6 14.71 10.59 -2.41
N LEU A 7 15.60 9.72 -2.87
CA LEU A 7 15.29 8.70 -3.87
C LEU A 7 14.39 7.59 -3.32
N ASP A 8 14.58 7.17 -2.07
CA ASP A 8 13.71 6.17 -1.44
C ASP A 8 12.30 6.73 -1.24
N ARG A 9 12.18 7.99 -0.82
CA ARG A 9 10.87 8.66 -0.75
C ARG A 9 10.25 8.84 -2.14
N ALA A 10 11.03 9.23 -3.15
CA ALA A 10 10.55 9.32 -4.53
C ALA A 10 9.95 8.00 -5.03
N ARG A 11 10.67 6.89 -4.80
CA ARG A 11 10.21 5.55 -5.18
C ARG A 11 8.93 5.17 -4.46
N HIS A 12 8.82 5.51 -3.18
CA HIS A 12 7.64 5.26 -2.38
C HIS A 12 6.41 5.96 -2.97
N GLU A 13 6.48 7.28 -3.19
CA GLU A 13 5.33 8.02 -3.74
C GLU A 13 4.99 7.59 -5.18
N LEU A 14 6.01 7.35 -6.01
CA LEU A 14 5.80 6.85 -7.37
C LEU A 14 5.20 5.45 -7.38
N GLY A 15 5.49 4.61 -6.37
CA GLY A 15 4.88 3.29 -6.21
C GLY A 15 3.37 3.39 -6.03
N HIS A 16 2.92 4.23 -5.09
CA HIS A 16 1.50 4.53 -4.92
C HIS A 16 0.88 5.05 -6.22
N HIS A 17 1.54 6.01 -6.85
CA HIS A 17 1.00 6.67 -8.04
C HIS A 17 0.85 5.69 -9.21
N PHE A 18 1.88 4.91 -9.49
CA PHE A 18 1.90 3.98 -10.62
C PHE A 18 0.86 2.87 -10.46
N VAL A 19 0.78 2.24 -9.29
CA VAL A 19 -0.20 1.18 -9.03
C VAL A 19 -1.62 1.76 -9.00
N GLY A 20 -1.82 2.95 -8.44
CA GLY A 20 -3.11 3.65 -8.46
C GLY A 20 -3.60 3.91 -9.88
N TYR A 21 -2.74 4.44 -10.74
CA TYR A 21 -3.02 4.64 -12.16
C TYR A 21 -3.36 3.32 -12.88
N HIS A 22 -2.60 2.25 -12.63
CA HIS A 22 -2.85 0.94 -13.22
C HIS A 22 -4.24 0.40 -12.84
N LEU A 23 -4.63 0.55 -11.57
CA LEU A 23 -5.91 0.12 -11.00
C LEU A 23 -7.07 1.10 -11.29
N LYS A 24 -6.85 2.08 -12.16
CA LYS A 24 -7.87 3.04 -12.64
C LYS A 24 -8.42 3.96 -11.55
N PHE A 25 -7.64 4.26 -10.52
CA PHE A 25 -7.91 5.43 -9.69
C PHE A 25 -7.60 6.71 -10.46
N GLU A 26 -8.33 7.78 -10.14
CA GLU A 26 -7.97 9.11 -10.59
C GLU A 26 -6.81 9.62 -9.73
N MET A 27 -5.70 9.93 -10.39
CA MET A 27 -4.45 10.31 -9.75
C MET A 27 -4.20 11.80 -9.92
N GLY A 28 -3.72 12.45 -8.86
CA GLY A 28 -3.30 13.85 -8.86
C GLY A 28 -1.77 13.99 -8.93
N ASP A 29 -1.24 15.03 -8.30
CA ASP A 29 0.20 15.32 -8.33
C ASP A 29 1.03 14.37 -7.43
N VAL A 30 2.34 14.30 -7.70
CA VAL A 30 3.32 13.61 -6.86
C VAL A 30 4.37 14.63 -6.39
N SER A 31 4.55 14.73 -5.07
CA SER A 31 5.49 15.67 -4.48
C SER A 31 6.49 14.98 -3.55
N ILE A 32 7.68 15.59 -3.43
CA ILE A 32 8.67 15.25 -2.42
C ILE A 32 8.97 16.52 -1.65
N GLU A 33 8.85 16.45 -0.34
CA GLU A 33 9.06 17.59 0.53
C GLU A 33 10.47 17.53 1.12
N PRO A 34 11.25 18.62 1.01
CA PRO A 34 12.57 18.67 1.61
C PRO A 34 12.47 18.56 3.14
N PRO A 35 13.54 18.13 3.81
CA PRO A 35 13.53 18.02 5.25
C PRO A 35 13.21 19.36 5.93
N LEU A 36 12.29 19.36 6.90
CA LEU A 36 11.94 20.55 7.66
C LEU A 36 12.99 20.81 8.77
N GLY A 37 13.84 21.82 8.58
CA GLY A 37 14.83 22.24 9.57
C GLY A 37 15.90 21.17 9.83
N ASN A 38 16.05 20.74 11.08
CA ASN A 38 17.03 19.71 11.49
C ASN A 38 16.48 18.28 11.38
N LEU A 39 15.22 18.11 10.94
CA LEU A 39 14.66 16.79 10.73
C LEU A 39 15.35 16.14 9.54
N VAL A 40 15.72 14.87 9.67
CA VAL A 40 16.29 14.05 8.58
C VAL A 40 15.17 13.39 7.75
N PHE A 41 13.92 13.73 8.02
CA PHE A 41 12.75 13.13 7.38
C PHE A 41 12.42 13.87 6.09
N ILE A 42 12.34 13.13 4.98
CA ILE A 42 11.88 13.62 3.69
C ILE A 42 10.42 13.22 3.56
N GLY A 43 9.55 14.22 3.48
CA GLY A 43 8.11 14.02 3.27
C GLY A 43 7.81 13.79 1.79
N GLY A 44 6.55 13.53 1.48
CA GLY A 44 6.09 13.39 0.11
C GLY A 44 4.64 12.96 0.06
N THR A 45 4.01 13.16 -1.09
CA THR A 45 2.61 12.84 -1.31
C THR A 45 2.41 12.29 -2.71
N SER A 46 1.57 11.28 -2.83
CA SER A 46 0.93 10.89 -4.08
C SER A 46 -0.57 11.13 -3.95
N GLU A 47 -1.08 12.16 -4.62
CA GLU A 47 -2.51 12.47 -4.61
C GLU A 47 -3.30 11.39 -5.34
N LEU A 48 -4.36 10.92 -4.70
CA LEU A 48 -5.27 9.90 -5.24
C LEU A 48 -6.69 10.26 -4.82
N ASP A 49 -7.60 10.31 -5.79
CA ASP A 49 -9.03 10.39 -5.51
C ASP A 49 -9.57 8.98 -5.20
N THR A 50 -10.06 8.84 -3.97
CA THR A 50 -10.68 7.60 -3.50
C THR A 50 -12.17 7.52 -3.84
N SER A 51 -12.76 8.60 -4.32
CA SER A 51 -14.17 8.70 -4.63
C SER A 51 -14.47 7.97 -5.95
N ARG A 52 -15.11 6.81 -5.84
CA ARG A 52 -15.76 6.15 -6.97
C ARG A 52 -17.11 5.59 -6.53
N PRO A 53 -18.13 5.56 -7.40
CA PRO A 53 -19.40 4.92 -7.07
C PRO A 53 -19.19 3.45 -6.68
N ILE A 54 -19.74 3.05 -5.54
CA ILE A 54 -19.78 1.66 -5.08
C ILE A 54 -21.26 1.29 -4.96
N THR A 55 -21.71 0.42 -5.84
CA THR A 55 -23.13 0.06 -6.02
C THR A 55 -23.45 -1.35 -5.56
N SER A 56 -22.44 -2.15 -5.24
CA SER A 56 -22.60 -3.52 -4.74
C SER A 56 -21.51 -3.90 -3.74
N MET A 57 -21.74 -5.01 -3.02
CA MET A 57 -20.74 -5.56 -2.10
C MET A 57 -19.48 -6.03 -2.84
N LEU A 58 -19.64 -6.62 -4.03
CA LEU A 58 -18.51 -7.03 -4.87
C LEU A 58 -17.64 -5.83 -5.27
N GLU A 59 -18.26 -4.71 -5.60
CA GLU A 59 -17.54 -3.46 -5.90
C GLU A 59 -16.85 -2.87 -4.67
N LEU A 60 -17.45 -2.99 -3.48
CA LEU A 60 -16.84 -2.57 -2.22
C LEU A 60 -15.59 -3.38 -1.93
N GLU A 61 -15.69 -4.72 -2.01
CA GLU A 61 -14.58 -5.62 -1.79
C GLU A 61 -13.43 -5.32 -2.77
N LYS A 62 -13.74 -5.20 -4.07
CA LYS A 62 -12.75 -4.87 -5.08
C LYS A 62 -12.09 -3.50 -4.85
N TRP A 63 -12.85 -2.50 -4.39
CA TRP A 63 -12.27 -1.20 -4.02
C TRP A 63 -11.33 -1.30 -2.83
N CYS A 64 -11.68 -2.08 -1.81
CA CYS A 64 -10.81 -2.31 -0.66
C CYS A 64 -9.51 -3.01 -1.09
N GLU A 65 -9.60 -4.07 -1.90
CA GLU A 65 -8.43 -4.78 -2.46
C GLU A 65 -7.54 -3.85 -3.27
N ASP A 66 -8.12 -3.10 -4.20
CA ASP A 66 -7.39 -2.14 -5.02
C ASP A 66 -6.67 -1.11 -4.16
N ARG A 67 -7.35 -0.60 -3.13
CA ARG A 67 -6.75 0.38 -2.22
C ARG A 67 -5.63 -0.22 -1.39
N VAL A 68 -5.75 -1.47 -0.93
CA VAL A 68 -4.68 -2.22 -0.25
C VAL A 68 -3.45 -2.34 -1.14
N LYS A 69 -3.63 -2.69 -2.43
CA LYS A 69 -2.53 -2.78 -3.39
C LYS A 69 -1.82 -1.44 -3.56
N VAL A 70 -2.57 -0.35 -3.73
CA VAL A 70 -1.97 0.99 -3.82
C VAL A 70 -1.15 1.31 -2.57
N LEU A 71 -1.68 1.03 -1.38
CA LEU A 71 -0.98 1.32 -0.11
C LEU A 71 0.31 0.49 0.05
N TYR A 72 0.29 -0.78 -0.34
CA TYR A 72 1.51 -1.60 -0.30
C TYR A 72 2.54 -1.22 -1.37
N ALA A 73 2.10 -0.65 -2.49
CA ALA A 73 2.98 -0.28 -3.58
C ALA A 73 4.10 0.69 -3.16
N GLY A 74 3.86 1.56 -2.17
CA GLY A 74 4.88 2.50 -1.69
C GLY A 74 6.11 1.79 -1.10
N VAL A 75 5.90 0.91 -0.11
CA VAL A 75 7.01 0.17 0.53
C VAL A 75 7.65 -0.85 -0.42
N ILE A 76 6.86 -1.47 -1.30
CA ILE A 76 7.36 -2.43 -2.30
C ILE A 76 8.25 -1.70 -3.32
N ALA A 77 7.82 -0.56 -3.85
CA ALA A 77 8.60 0.24 -4.79
C ALA A 77 9.85 0.84 -4.15
N GLN A 78 9.77 1.25 -2.89
CA GLN A 78 10.93 1.70 -2.12
C GLN A 78 11.98 0.59 -1.95
N ALA A 79 11.55 -0.67 -1.82
CA ALA A 79 12.42 -1.83 -1.71
C ALA A 79 12.87 -2.42 -3.07
N LEU A 80 12.39 -1.87 -4.19
CA LEU A 80 12.74 -2.34 -5.54
C LEU A 80 14.19 -1.96 -5.88
N LYS A 81 15.01 -2.96 -6.21
CA LYS A 81 16.41 -2.78 -6.64
C LYS A 81 16.68 -3.59 -7.90
N GLY A 82 17.03 -2.92 -8.98
CA GLY A 82 17.36 -3.58 -10.25
C GLY A 82 16.22 -4.44 -10.81
N GLY A 83 14.97 -4.05 -10.60
CA GLY A 83 13.78 -4.79 -11.04
C GLY A 83 13.37 -5.96 -10.13
N VAL A 84 14.05 -6.17 -9.01
CA VAL A 84 13.71 -7.22 -8.04
C VAL A 84 13.29 -6.58 -6.71
N VAL A 85 12.13 -6.99 -6.19
CA VAL A 85 11.61 -6.54 -4.89
C VAL A 85 12.35 -7.26 -3.78
N ASP A 86 12.99 -6.51 -2.87
CA ASP A 86 13.47 -7.04 -1.60
C ASP A 86 12.30 -7.13 -0.61
N ASN A 87 11.60 -8.28 -0.62
CA ASN A 87 10.40 -8.49 0.22
C ASN A 87 10.69 -8.31 1.71
N GLN A 88 11.86 -8.74 2.19
CA GLN A 88 12.19 -8.60 3.61
C GLN A 88 12.36 -7.13 3.98
N ALA A 89 13.03 -6.35 3.12
CA ALA A 89 13.14 -4.90 3.32
C ALA A 89 11.76 -4.21 3.26
N ALA A 90 10.92 -4.57 2.28
CA ALA A 90 9.58 -4.00 2.14
C ALA A 90 8.70 -4.27 3.38
N ILE A 91 8.73 -5.50 3.92
CA ILE A 91 8.02 -5.86 5.16
C ILE A 91 8.54 -5.06 6.35
N CYS A 92 9.84 -4.85 6.49
CA CYS A 92 10.36 -4.00 7.57
C CYS A 92 9.83 -2.56 7.45
N LEU A 93 9.76 -2.01 6.24
CA LEU A 93 9.30 -0.65 5.98
C LEU A 93 7.82 -0.42 6.35
N THR A 94 6.97 -1.46 6.40
CA THR A 94 5.57 -1.29 6.83
C THR A 94 5.45 -0.89 8.31
N THR A 95 6.48 -1.16 9.12
CA THR A 95 6.52 -0.83 10.55
C THR A 95 7.37 0.39 10.87
N GLU A 96 8.06 0.95 9.86
CA GLU A 96 8.90 2.13 9.97
C GLU A 96 8.16 3.41 9.54
N VAL A 97 8.79 4.58 9.73
CA VAL A 97 8.17 5.89 9.48
C VAL A 97 7.64 6.03 8.05
N SER A 98 8.27 5.42 7.05
CA SER A 98 7.85 5.55 5.65
C SER A 98 6.53 4.85 5.33
N GLY A 99 6.27 3.66 5.87
CA GLY A 99 5.08 2.85 5.52
C GLY A 99 4.07 2.63 6.64
N HIS A 100 4.36 3.08 7.87
CA HIS A 100 3.50 2.84 9.04
C HIS A 100 2.07 3.36 8.88
N MET A 101 1.91 4.53 8.27
CA MET A 101 0.59 5.13 8.06
C MET A 101 -0.22 4.34 7.02
N ASP A 102 0.43 3.90 5.93
CA ASP A 102 -0.21 3.08 4.90
C ASP A 102 -0.61 1.72 5.45
N HIS A 103 0.29 1.07 6.19
CA HIS A 103 0.03 -0.24 6.79
C HIS A 103 -1.09 -0.20 7.83
N LYS A 104 -1.25 0.90 8.58
CA LYS A 104 -2.43 1.10 9.43
C LYS A 104 -3.72 1.12 8.63
N MET A 105 -3.73 1.80 7.48
CA MET A 105 -4.90 1.85 6.61
C MET A 105 -5.19 0.47 5.99
N VAL A 106 -4.15 -0.24 5.53
CA VAL A 106 -4.28 -1.63 5.07
C VAL A 106 -4.91 -2.49 6.16
N SER A 107 -4.42 -2.41 7.39
CA SER A 107 -4.96 -3.17 8.52
C SER A 107 -6.46 -2.92 8.73
N GLN A 108 -6.94 -1.68 8.52
CA GLN A 108 -8.38 -1.38 8.60
C GLN A 108 -9.16 -1.98 7.43
N LEU A 109 -8.64 -1.88 6.20
CA LEU A 109 -9.28 -2.42 5.00
C LEU A 109 -9.33 -3.95 5.03
N MET A 110 -8.27 -4.63 5.46
CA MET A 110 -8.26 -6.09 5.61
C MET A 110 -9.25 -6.56 6.68
N ASN A 111 -9.37 -5.84 7.80
CA ASN A 111 -10.41 -6.12 8.79
C ASN A 111 -11.82 -5.93 8.23
N LEU A 112 -12.05 -4.91 7.39
CA LEU A 112 -13.33 -4.71 6.72
C LEU A 112 -13.63 -5.86 5.75
N LEU A 113 -12.66 -6.26 4.91
CA LEU A 113 -12.78 -7.39 4.00
C LEU A 113 -13.11 -8.69 4.75
N ARG A 114 -12.41 -8.97 5.85
CA ARG A 114 -12.70 -10.11 6.72
C ARG A 114 -14.14 -10.07 7.25
N ASN A 115 -14.58 -8.91 7.73
CA ASN A 115 -15.91 -8.74 8.29
C ASN A 115 -17.02 -8.91 7.23
N VAL A 116 -16.71 -8.70 5.95
CA VAL A 116 -17.65 -8.92 4.84
C VAL A 116 -17.61 -10.38 4.36
N ARG A 117 -16.42 -10.92 4.07
CA ARG A 117 -16.23 -12.23 3.43
C ARG A 117 -16.44 -13.41 4.37
N TYR A 118 -16.11 -13.23 5.64
CA TYR A 118 -15.97 -14.32 6.61
C TYR A 118 -16.78 -14.05 7.88
N SER A 119 -17.85 -13.26 7.78
CA SER A 119 -18.72 -12.91 8.91
C SER A 119 -19.37 -14.12 9.59
N ASP A 120 -19.50 -15.22 8.86
CA ASP A 120 -20.11 -16.48 9.28
C ASP A 120 -19.10 -17.44 9.94
N ARG A 121 -17.80 -17.13 9.91
CA ARG A 121 -16.74 -17.98 10.42
C ARG A 121 -16.34 -17.61 11.86
N PRO A 122 -15.84 -18.57 12.65
CA PRO A 122 -15.13 -18.25 13.89
C PRO A 122 -13.99 -17.26 13.63
N ARG A 123 -13.75 -16.35 14.57
CA ARG A 123 -12.77 -15.26 14.41
C ARG A 123 -11.38 -15.74 13.99
N ALA A 124 -10.87 -16.82 14.60
CA ALA A 124 -9.55 -17.34 14.28
C ALA A 124 -9.45 -17.84 12.83
N ASP A 125 -10.47 -18.54 12.33
CA ASP A 125 -10.50 -19.06 10.97
C ASP A 125 -10.67 -17.93 9.94
N ALA A 126 -11.46 -16.90 10.29
CA ALA A 126 -11.60 -15.69 9.50
C ALA A 126 -10.27 -14.91 9.40
N GLU A 127 -9.51 -14.84 10.49
CA GLU A 127 -8.19 -14.19 10.52
C GLU A 127 -7.17 -14.93 9.63
N ILE A 128 -7.15 -16.27 9.64
CA ILE A 128 -6.31 -17.07 8.73
C ILE A 128 -6.67 -16.81 7.27
N SER A 129 -7.97 -16.77 6.96
CA SER A 129 -8.46 -16.52 5.59
C SER A 129 -8.06 -15.11 5.11
N MET A 130 -8.23 -14.10 5.97
CA MET A 130 -7.80 -12.73 5.69
C MET A 130 -6.29 -12.61 5.45
N GLN A 131 -5.46 -13.34 6.20
CA GLN A 131 -4.00 -13.35 6.00
C GLN A 131 -3.60 -13.97 4.66
N ALA A 132 -4.33 -14.98 4.20
CA ALA A 132 -4.12 -15.57 2.88
C ALA A 132 -4.47 -14.57 1.76
N ASP A 133 -5.62 -13.90 1.87
CA ASP A 133 -6.02 -12.82 0.95
C ASP A 133 -4.96 -11.70 0.93
N GLU A 134 -4.47 -11.27 2.10
CA GLU A 134 -3.45 -10.21 2.19
C GLU A 134 -2.15 -10.58 1.49
N LEU A 135 -1.73 -11.85 1.61
CA LEU A 135 -0.54 -12.36 0.93
C LEU A 135 -0.71 -12.37 -0.61
N GLU A 136 -1.91 -12.73 -1.09
CA GLU A 136 -2.24 -12.66 -2.51
C GLU A 136 -2.18 -11.22 -3.02
N LEU A 137 -2.82 -10.28 -2.31
CA LEU A 137 -2.78 -8.86 -2.65
C LEU A 137 -1.35 -8.30 -2.66
N TRP A 138 -0.50 -8.72 -1.72
CA TRP A 138 0.91 -8.36 -1.70
C TRP A 138 1.66 -8.89 -2.94
N SER A 139 1.42 -10.15 -3.31
CA SER A 139 2.04 -10.77 -4.49
C SER A 139 1.64 -10.03 -5.77
N GLU A 140 0.35 -9.78 -5.95
CA GLU A 140 -0.18 -9.05 -7.11
C GLU A 140 0.39 -7.62 -7.17
N THR A 141 0.54 -6.96 -6.02
CA THR A 141 1.16 -5.62 -5.95
C THR A 141 2.63 -5.67 -6.34
N SER A 142 3.36 -6.68 -5.87
CA SER A 142 4.77 -6.87 -6.20
C SER A 142 4.97 -7.07 -7.69
N ASP A 143 4.10 -7.86 -8.34
CA ASP A 143 4.12 -8.06 -9.78
C ASP A 143 3.84 -6.77 -10.54
N LEU A 144 2.88 -5.96 -10.08
CA LEU A 144 2.59 -4.64 -10.67
C LEU A 144 3.77 -3.67 -10.52
N VAL A 145 4.46 -3.67 -9.38
CA VAL A 145 5.60 -2.76 -9.16
C VAL A 145 6.84 -3.20 -9.94
N ALA A 146 7.02 -4.50 -10.18
CA ALA A 146 8.17 -5.06 -10.86
C ALA A 146 8.01 -5.19 -12.40
N SER A 147 6.80 -4.99 -12.94
CA SER A 147 6.50 -5.05 -14.38
C SER A 147 7.01 -3.84 -15.17
#